data_AF-A0A8X6NQU0-F1
#
_entry.id   AF-A0A8X6NQU0-F1
#
_cell.length_a   1.000
_cell.length_b   1.000
_cell.length_c   1.000
_cell.angle_alpha   90.00
_cell.angle_beta   90.00
_cell.angle_gamma   90.00
#
_symmetry.space_group_name_H-M   'P 1'
#
loop_
_entity.id
_entity.type
_entity.pdbx_description
1 polymer ?
#
loop_
_entity_poly.entity_id
_entity_poly.type
_entity_poly.pdbx_seq_one_letter_code
_entity_poly.pdbx_strand_id
1 'polypeptide(L)'
;MFNESLHELQYENIFVYDKIVKTLIDSGANIVCVKSSLIPPETKSFGTVQLTCAFGNEIQAQLTKIKLALQSFRENPIIVTAAICNKLYCDLIVPRIIPATVQGQMTQLNFKTLTTRATKKTQ
;
A
#
# COMPACT_ATOMS: atom_id res chain seq x y z
N MET A 1 -29.90 -1.27 -11.63
CA MET A 1 -28.73 -1.17 -12.53
C MET A 1 -27.57 -0.71 -11.68
N PHE A 2 -26.56 -1.55 -11.47
CA PHE A 2 -25.28 -1.10 -10.91
C PHE A 2 -24.56 -0.36 -12.03
N ASN A 3 -24.60 0.98 -11.97
CA ASN A 3 -23.78 1.81 -12.83
C ASN A 3 -22.40 1.89 -12.18
N GLU A 4 -21.65 0.79 -12.24
CA GLU A 4 -20.23 0.85 -11.89
C GLU A 4 -19.53 1.52 -13.06
N SER A 5 -19.46 2.85 -13.01
CA SER A 5 -18.41 3.55 -13.73
C SER A 5 -17.09 2.89 -13.32
N LEU A 6 -16.45 2.17 -14.23
CA LEU A 6 -15.09 1.66 -14.05
C LEU A 6 -14.23 2.85 -13.64
N HIS A 7 -13.93 2.97 -12.34
CA HIS A 7 -13.04 4.01 -11.87
C HIS A 7 -11.69 3.77 -12.51
N GLU A 8 -11.23 4.73 -13.32
CA GLU A 8 -9.90 4.67 -13.91
C GLU A 8 -8.85 4.49 -12.81
N LEU A 9 -7.79 3.72 -13.12
CA LEU A 9 -6.68 3.52 -12.19
C LEU A 9 -6.05 4.88 -11.86
N GLN A 10 -6.02 5.20 -10.57
CA GLN A 10 -5.46 6.46 -10.07
C GLN A 10 -3.96 6.31 -9.84
N TYR A 11 -3.17 7.16 -10.45
CA TYR A 11 -1.71 7.17 -10.28
C TYR A 11 -1.21 8.50 -9.75
N GLU A 12 -0.24 8.44 -8.84
CA GLU A 12 0.45 9.62 -8.30
C GLU A 12 1.97 9.41 -8.29
N ASN A 13 2.72 10.51 -8.37
CA ASN A 13 4.17 10.48 -8.17
C ASN A 13 4.49 10.57 -6.68
N ILE A 14 5.03 9.50 -6.12
CA ILE A 14 5.44 9.42 -4.71
C ILE A 14 6.94 9.20 -4.64
N PHE A 15 7.59 9.93 -3.74
CA PHE A 15 8.97 9.69 -3.37
C PHE A 15 9.04 8.48 -2.43
N VAL A 16 9.79 7.46 -2.83
CA VAL A 16 10.20 6.34 -1.98
C VAL A 16 11.67 6.55 -1.63
N TYR A 17 11.96 6.85 -0.37
CA TYR A 17 13.22 7.44 0.05
C TYR A 17 13.51 8.72 -0.75
N ASP A 18 14.43 8.66 -1.72
CA ASP A 18 14.84 9.79 -2.56
C ASP A 18 14.48 9.59 -4.04
N LYS A 19 13.78 8.49 -4.40
CA LYS A 19 13.41 8.17 -5.78
C LYS A 19 11.94 8.47 -6.05
N ILE A 20 11.64 9.14 -7.16
CA ILE A 20 10.25 9.35 -7.62
C ILE A 20 9.75 8.08 -8.29
N VAL A 21 8.59 7.60 -7.87
CA VAL A 21 7.94 6.38 -8.37
C VAL A 21 6.51 6.69 -8.77
N LYS A 22 6.12 6.31 -9.99
CA LYS A 22 4.73 6.32 -10.42
C LYS A 22 3.98 5.23 -9.66
N THR A 23 3.10 5.63 -8.77
CA THR A 23 2.48 4.79 -7.75
C THR A 23 1.01 4.61 -8.05
N LEU A 24 0.51 3.38 -7.94
CA LEU A 24 -0.92 3.10 -8.00
C LEU A 24 -1.56 3.43 -6.65
N ILE A 25 -2.58 4.28 -6.67
CA ILE A 25 -3.43 4.56 -5.50
C ILE A 25 -4.60 3.59 -5.54
N ASP A 26 -4.64 2.67 -4.59
CA ASP A 26 -5.64 1.60 -4.53
C ASP A 26 -6.45 1.69 -3.23
N SER A 27 -7.76 1.91 -3.34
CA SER A 27 -8.65 1.94 -2.18
C SER A 27 -8.98 0.57 -1.62
N GLY A 28 -8.78 -0.51 -2.38
CA GLY A 28 -8.93 -1.89 -1.93
C GLY A 28 -7.72 -2.42 -1.16
N ALA A 29 -6.55 -1.78 -1.31
CA ALA A 29 -5.34 -2.16 -0.58
C ALA A 29 -5.40 -1.70 0.88
N ASN A 30 -5.01 -2.59 1.81
CA ASN A 30 -4.94 -2.26 3.24
C ASN A 30 -3.51 -1.94 3.72
N ILE A 31 -2.50 -2.29 2.93
CA ILE A 31 -1.08 -2.08 3.23
C ILE A 31 -0.36 -1.58 1.98
N VAL A 32 0.70 -0.82 2.17
CA VAL A 32 1.60 -0.45 1.07
C VAL A 32 2.29 -1.71 0.56
N CYS A 33 2.27 -1.93 -0.75
CA CYS A 33 3.01 -3.01 -1.39
C CYS A 33 4.09 -2.41 -2.27
N VAL A 34 5.32 -2.89 -2.12
CA VAL A 34 6.51 -2.32 -2.75
C VAL A 34 7.39 -3.41 -3.35
N LYS A 35 7.91 -3.19 -4.56
CA LYS A 35 8.93 -4.10 -5.12
C LYS A 35 10.25 -3.96 -4.39
N SER A 36 10.98 -5.06 -4.23
CA SER A 36 12.27 -5.07 -3.54
C SER A 36 13.32 -4.17 -4.21
N SER A 37 13.20 -3.90 -5.52
CA SER A 37 14.08 -2.99 -6.27
C SER A 37 14.04 -1.54 -5.79
N LEU A 38 12.98 -1.13 -5.09
CA LEU A 38 12.83 0.21 -4.51
C LEU A 38 13.37 0.31 -3.08
N ILE A 39 13.78 -0.82 -2.50
CA ILE A 39 14.17 -0.90 -1.08
C ILE A 39 15.70 -0.92 -1.01
N PRO A 40 16.32 -0.02 -0.23
CA PRO A 40 17.76 -0.08 0.04
C PRO A 40 18.15 -1.44 0.64
N PRO A 41 19.24 -2.09 0.17
CA PRO A 41 19.65 -3.42 0.62
C PRO A 41 19.81 -3.57 2.14
N GLU A 42 20.15 -2.48 2.83
CA GLU A 42 20.33 -2.41 4.28
C GLU A 42 19.01 -2.37 5.07
N THR A 43 17.88 -2.20 4.40
CA THR A 43 16.57 -2.10 5.06
C THR A 43 16.16 -3.45 5.63
N LYS A 44 16.03 -3.51 6.96
CA LYS A 44 15.66 -4.75 7.65
C LYS A 44 14.18 -5.07 7.46
N SER A 45 13.88 -6.34 7.22
CA SER A 45 12.54 -6.88 7.41
C SER A 45 12.34 -7.23 8.88
N PHE A 46 11.09 -7.13 9.36
CA PHE A 46 10.75 -7.38 10.77
C PHE A 46 9.61 -8.40 10.94
N GLY A 47 9.09 -8.96 9.86
CA GLY A 47 8.01 -9.93 9.91
C GLY A 47 7.58 -10.38 8.53
N THR A 48 6.48 -11.12 8.48
CA THR A 48 5.83 -11.53 7.23
C THR A 48 4.33 -11.29 7.30
N VAL A 49 3.70 -11.17 6.14
CA VAL A 49 2.25 -11.03 5.97
C VAL A 49 1.79 -11.87 4.78
N GLN A 50 0.59 -12.41 4.85
CA GLN A 50 -0.07 -13.07 3.74
C GLN A 50 -0.98 -12.06 3.04
N LEU A 51 -0.68 -11.75 1.79
CA LEU A 51 -1.47 -10.86 0.95
C LEU A 51 -2.44 -11.68 0.12
N THR A 52 -3.72 -11.32 0.14
CA THR A 52 -4.73 -11.89 -0.76
C THR A 52 -4.99 -10.92 -1.89
N CYS A 53 -4.74 -11.35 -3.13
CA CYS A 53 -4.98 -10.56 -4.34
C CYS A 53 -6.47 -10.58 -4.71
N ALA A 54 -6.90 -9.66 -5.59
CA ALA A 54 -8.29 -9.56 -6.03
C ALA A 54 -8.89 -10.86 -6.59
N PHE A 55 -8.07 -11.73 -7.19
CA PHE A 55 -8.50 -13.03 -7.74
C PHE A 55 -8.33 -14.21 -6.76
N GLY A 56 -8.13 -13.94 -5.47
CA GLY A 56 -7.99 -14.98 -4.43
C GLY A 56 -6.61 -15.59 -4.32
N ASN A 57 -5.64 -15.19 -5.15
CA ASN A 57 -4.26 -15.65 -5.04
C ASN A 57 -3.61 -15.12 -3.77
N GLU A 58 -2.94 -16.00 -3.04
CA GLU A 58 -2.22 -15.64 -1.81
C GLU A 58 -0.73 -15.53 -2.04
N ILE A 59 -0.11 -14.50 -1.46
CA ILE A 59 1.32 -14.22 -1.58
C ILE A 59 1.87 -13.96 -0.17
N GLN A 60 2.83 -14.78 0.27
CA GLN A 60 3.61 -14.46 1.46
C GLN A 60 4.63 -13.37 1.12
N ALA A 61 4.59 -12.27 1.86
CA ALA A 61 5.45 -11.11 1.68
C ALA A 61 6.19 -10.79 2.98
N GLN A 62 7.42 -10.28 2.88
CA GLN A 62 8.15 -9.76 4.03
C GLN A 62 7.64 -8.37 4.38
N LEU A 63 7.61 -8.03 5.67
CA LEU A 63 7.26 -6.70 6.16
C LEU A 63 8.51 -5.88 6.43
N THR A 64 8.50 -4.62 5.98
CA THR A 64 9.55 -3.64 6.27
C THR A 64 8.95 -2.25 6.50
N LYS A 65 9.80 -1.29 6.94
CA LYS A 65 9.42 0.11 7.05
C LYS A 65 10.06 0.88 5.90
N ILE A 66 9.26 1.64 5.17
CA ILE A 66 9.75 2.51 4.08
C ILE A 66 9.37 3.96 4.35
N LYS A 67 10.20 4.87 3.82
CA LYS A 67 9.99 6.31 3.87
C LYS A 67 9.26 6.75 2.59
N LEU A 68 8.09 7.38 2.74
CA LEU A 68 7.29 7.91 1.62
C LEU A 68 7.11 9.43 1.76
N ALA A 69 7.08 10.14 0.64
CA ALA A 69 6.62 11.53 0.62
C ALA A 69 5.90 11.85 -0.69
N LEU A 70 4.84 12.65 -0.64
CA LEU A 70 4.24 13.21 -1.85
C LEU A 70 5.16 14.28 -2.44
N GLN A 71 5.09 14.48 -3.76
CA GLN A 71 5.89 15.49 -4.42
C GLN A 71 5.70 16.89 -3.84
N SER A 72 4.46 17.25 -3.50
CA SER A 72 4.11 18.54 -2.89
C SER A 72 4.53 18.67 -1.41
N PHE A 73 4.97 17.59 -0.76
CA PHE A 73 5.26 17.51 0.69
C PHE A 73 6.56 16.77 0.99
N ARG A 74 7.58 16.92 0.14
CA ARG A 74 8.86 16.18 0.23
C ARG A 74 9.58 16.34 1.58
N GLU A 75 9.45 17.51 2.20
CA GLU A 75 10.12 17.84 3.47
C GLU A 75 9.50 17.14 4.68
N ASN A 76 8.27 16.62 4.56
CA ASN A 76 7.54 15.94 5.61
C ASN A 76 7.25 14.47 5.23
N PRO A 77 8.31 13.65 5.11
CA PRO A 77 8.15 12.24 4.78
C PRO A 77 7.51 11.48 5.94
N ILE A 78 6.69 10.49 5.61
CA ILE A 78 6.11 9.55 6.56
C ILE A 78 6.84 8.21 6.49
N ILE A 79 6.87 7.50 7.60
CA ILE A 79 7.37 6.13 7.65
C ILE A 79 6.16 5.20 7.76
N VAL A 80 6.05 4.26 6.83
CA VAL A 80 4.93 3.31 6.76
C VAL A 80 5.44 1.88 6.78
N THR A 81 4.61 0.98 7.29
CA THR A 81 4.82 -0.46 7.12
C THR A 81 4.42 -0.85 5.70
N ALA A 82 5.30 -1.55 5.00
CA ALA A 82 5.08 -2.02 3.65
C ALA A 82 5.40 -3.51 3.51
N ALA A 83 4.66 -4.18 2.63
CA ALA A 83 4.89 -5.54 2.22
C ALA A 83 5.78 -5.58 0.96
N ILE A 84 6.89 -6.30 1.05
CA ILE A 84 7.81 -6.50 -0.07
C ILE A 84 7.22 -7.57 -0.99
N CYS A 85 6.81 -7.18 -2.20
CA CYS A 85 6.21 -8.08 -3.17
C CYS A 85 6.76 -7.81 -4.58
N ASN A 86 7.42 -8.80 -5.17
CA ASN A 86 7.99 -8.68 -6.52
C ASN A 86 7.01 -9.13 -7.63
N LYS A 87 5.84 -9.65 -7.26
CA LYS A 87 4.78 -10.07 -8.19
C LYS A 87 3.79 -8.94 -8.51
N LEU A 88 4.10 -7.70 -8.14
CA LEU A 88 3.25 -6.54 -8.39
C LEU A 88 3.34 -6.12 -9.87
N TYR A 89 2.19 -5.73 -10.43
CA TYR A 89 2.11 -5.16 -11.78
C TYR A 89 2.82 -3.81 -11.90
N CYS A 90 2.81 -3.02 -10.83
CA CYS A 90 3.54 -1.74 -10.72
C CYS A 90 4.59 -1.82 -9.60
N ASP A 91 5.45 -0.81 -9.50
CA ASP A 91 6.56 -0.84 -8.53
C ASP A 91 6.12 -0.50 -7.10
N LEU A 92 5.03 0.28 -6.96
CA LEU A 92 4.47 0.68 -5.68
C LEU A 92 2.94 0.77 -5.77
N ILE A 93 2.26 0.15 -4.80
CA ILE A 93 0.82 0.32 -4.53
C ILE A 93 0.69 0.95 -3.15
N VAL A 94 -0.09 2.02 -3.07
CA VAL A 94 -0.33 2.74 -1.83
C VAL A 94 -1.84 2.80 -1.55
N PRO A 95 -2.28 2.42 -0.34
CA PRO A 95 -3.66 2.63 0.09
C PRO A 95 -4.06 4.09 -0.01
N ARG A 96 -5.27 4.38 -0.52
CA ARG A 96 -5.81 5.76 -0.67
C ARG A 96 -5.67 6.63 0.59
N ILE A 97 -5.69 6.03 1.78
CA ILE A 97 -5.60 6.76 3.05
C ILE A 97 -4.24 7.44 3.26
N ILE A 98 -3.17 6.94 2.63
CA ILE A 98 -1.82 7.46 2.82
C ILE A 98 -1.65 8.85 2.19
N PRO A 99 -1.97 9.09 0.90
CA PRO A 99 -1.93 10.44 0.33
C PRO A 99 -2.76 11.45 1.13
N ALA A 100 -3.97 11.08 1.58
CA ALA A 100 -4.81 11.93 2.41
C ALA A 100 -4.15 12.28 3.76
N THR A 101 -3.44 11.33 4.36
CA THR A 101 -2.68 11.55 5.60
C THR A 101 -1.50 12.51 5.37
N VAL A 102 -0.75 12.35 4.28
CA VAL A 102 0.39 13.25 3.94
C VAL A 102 -0.10 14.67 3.67
N GLN A 103 -1.28 14.84 3.05
CA GLN A 103 -1.88 16.15 2.76
C GLN A 103 -2.56 16.81 3.97
N GLY A 104 -2.49 16.19 5.17
CA GLY A 104 -3.02 16.78 6.39
C GLY A 104 -4.53 16.65 6.58
N GLN A 105 -5.23 15.81 5.79
CA GLN A 105 -6.68 15.64 5.90
C GLN A 105 -7.13 14.61 6.95
N MET A 106 -6.21 13.87 7.59
CA MET A 106 -6.57 12.90 8.64
C MET A 106 -5.58 12.94 9.81
N THR A 107 -6.03 13.50 10.93
CA THR A 107 -5.43 13.31 12.25
C THR A 107 -5.85 11.93 12.78
N GLN A 108 -4.86 11.06 13.01
CA GLN A 108 -4.97 9.68 13.56
C GLN A 108 -5.44 8.58 12.59
N LEU A 109 -4.46 7.94 11.94
CA LEU A 109 -4.60 6.58 11.39
C LEU A 109 -4.65 5.54 12.52
N ASN A 110 -5.84 5.32 13.09
CA ASN A 110 -6.10 4.10 13.84
C ASN A 110 -6.30 2.96 12.82
N PHE A 111 -5.27 2.14 12.60
CA PHE A 111 -5.40 0.89 11.85
C PHE A 111 -6.31 -0.06 12.64
N LYS A 112 -7.63 0.09 12.50
CA LYS A 112 -8.56 -0.98 12.85
C LYS A 112 -8.41 -2.05 11.80
N THR A 113 -7.74 -3.14 12.14
CA THR A 113 -7.72 -4.39 11.37
C THR A 113 -9.17 -4.81 11.08
N LEU A 114 -9.66 -4.55 9.87
CA LEU A 114 -10.92 -5.10 9.39
C LEU A 114 -10.65 -6.52 8.90
N THR A 115 -10.56 -7.47 9.83
CA THR A 115 -10.69 -8.88 9.49
C THR A 115 -12.17 -9.17 9.23
N THR A 116 -12.57 -9.20 7.97
CA THR A 116 -13.84 -9.84 7.59
C THR A 116 -13.70 -11.34 7.87
N ARG A 117 -14.19 -11.80 9.01
CA ARG A 117 -14.44 -13.24 9.23
C ARG A 117 -15.46 -13.67 8.18
N ALA A 118 -15.03 -14.48 7.22
CA ALA A 118 -15.95 -15.25 6.38
C ALA A 118 -16.71 -16.21 7.31
N THR A 119 -17.98 -15.92 7.57
CA THR A 119 -18.87 -16.88 8.23
C THR A 119 -19.18 -17.99 7.23
N LYS A 120 -18.61 -19.16 7.48
CA LYS A 120 -18.95 -20.40 6.78
C LYS A 120 -20.42 -20.70 7.12
N LYS A 121 -21.34 -20.49 6.17
CA LYS A 121 -22.70 -21.05 6.25
C LYS A 121 -22.57 -22.57 6.12
N THR A 122 -22.71 -23.29 7.23
CA THR A 122 -23.00 -24.72 7.22
C THR A 122 -24.43 -24.88 6.71
N GLN A 123 -24.60 -25.64 5.62
CA GLN A 123 -25.87 -26.26 5.27
C GLN A 123 -26.12 -27.45 6.19
#